data_AF-A0A0F2PG62-F1
#
_entry.id   AF-A0A0F2PG62-F1
#
_cell.length_a   1.000
_cell.length_b   1.000
_cell.length_c   1.000
_cell.angle_alpha   90.00
_cell.angle_beta   90.00
_cell.angle_gamma   90.00
#
_symmetry.space_group_name_H-M   'P 1'
#
loop_
_entity.id
_entity.type
_entity.pdbx_description
1 polymer ?
#
loop_
_entity_poly.entity_id
_entity_poly.type
_entity_poly.pdbx_seq_one_letter_code
_entity_poly.pdbx_strand_id
1 'polypeptide(L)'
;MAKFYLRFYCHTPSAEEDNWVDVTALGVHPDLAQRLGDLGIIDYQRGFVPARQATRLRRVMRLRRNLGVNLPGAAIIVDLLERIEELQDEVERLKG
;
A
#
# COMPACT_ATOMS: atom_id res chain seq x y z
N MET A 1 30.43 -19.57 -11.01
CA MET A 1 29.07 -19.39 -11.55
C MET A 1 28.14 -19.02 -10.39
N ALA A 2 27.58 -17.81 -10.39
CA ALA A 2 26.65 -17.38 -9.35
C ALA A 2 25.25 -17.95 -9.63
N LYS A 3 24.65 -18.59 -8.63
CA LYS A 3 23.26 -19.07 -8.70
C LYS A 3 22.34 -17.96 -8.19
N PHE A 4 21.38 -17.57 -9.01
CA PHE A 4 20.30 -16.67 -8.61
C PHE A 4 19.02 -17.50 -8.47
N TYR A 5 18.27 -17.27 -7.40
CA TYR A 5 16.97 -17.88 -7.19
C TYR A 5 15.92 -16.81 -7.37
N LEU A 6 15.07 -16.95 -8.40
CA LEU A 6 13.83 -16.18 -8.49
C LEU A 6 12.75 -16.93 -7.71
N ARG A 7 12.19 -16.27 -6.69
CA ARG A 7 11.04 -16.76 -5.94
C ARG A 7 9.77 -16.17 -6.53
N PHE A 8 9.06 -16.97 -7.30
CA PHE A 8 7.73 -16.62 -7.80
C PHE A 8 6.71 -16.88 -6.70
N TYR A 9 5.98 -15.85 -6.30
CA TYR A 9 4.83 -15.98 -5.40
C TYR A 9 3.58 -16.10 -6.26
N CYS A 10 3.06 -17.32 -6.43
CA CYS A 10 1.75 -17.57 -6.99
C CYS A 10 0.72 -17.54 -5.86
N HIS A 11 -0.23 -16.62 -5.91
CA HIS A 11 -1.37 -16.63 -4.99
C HIS A 11 -2.64 -16.94 -5.78
N THR A 12 -3.30 -18.05 -5.43
CA THR A 12 -4.66 -18.36 -5.85
C THR A 12 -5.61 -17.39 -5.13
N PRO A 13 -6.51 -16.69 -5.84
CA PRO A 13 -7.43 -15.75 -5.21
C PRO A 13 -8.46 -16.55 -4.39
N SER A 14 -8.26 -16.63 -3.08
CA SER A 14 -9.28 -17.05 -2.11
C SER A 14 -9.52 -15.89 -1.15
N ALA A 15 -10.78 -15.53 -0.96
CA ALA A 15 -11.22 -14.19 -0.57
C ALA A 15 -10.98 -13.80 0.91
N GLU A 16 -10.38 -14.64 1.77
CA GLU A 16 -10.48 -14.43 3.23
C GLU A 16 -9.21 -14.68 4.06
N GLU A 17 -8.06 -14.98 3.48
CA GLU A 17 -6.80 -14.97 4.23
C GLU A 17 -6.08 -13.64 4.00
N ASP A 18 -5.92 -12.85 5.07
CA ASP A 18 -5.13 -11.61 5.09
C ASP A 18 -3.69 -11.98 4.69
N ASN A 19 -3.40 -11.98 3.39
CA ASN A 19 -2.11 -12.37 2.85
C ASN A 19 -1.10 -11.30 3.24
N TRP A 20 -0.22 -11.58 4.19
CA TRP A 20 0.77 -10.61 4.68
C TRP A 20 1.99 -10.58 3.75
N VAL A 21 2.40 -9.38 3.37
CA VAL A 21 3.53 -9.12 2.47
C VAL A 21 4.65 -8.44 3.25
N ASP A 22 5.88 -8.90 3.03
CA ASP A 22 7.08 -8.28 3.58
C ASP A 22 7.24 -6.84 3.05
N VAL A 23 7.39 -5.87 3.94
CA VAL A 23 7.52 -4.45 3.59
C VAL A 23 8.78 -4.14 2.79
N THR A 24 9.84 -4.93 2.97
CA THR A 24 11.09 -4.76 2.23
C THR A 24 10.93 -5.14 0.76
N ALA A 25 10.08 -6.13 0.45
CA ALA A 25 9.72 -6.49 -0.92
C ALA A 25 8.93 -5.37 -1.63
N LEU A 26 8.33 -4.45 -0.87
CA LEU A 26 7.66 -3.25 -1.37
C LEU A 26 8.61 -2.05 -1.52
N GLY A 27 9.90 -2.21 -1.21
CA GLY A 27 10.88 -1.14 -1.22
C GLY A 27 10.70 -0.14 -0.08
N VAL A 28 10.08 -0.58 1.02
CA VAL A 28 9.82 0.21 2.23
C VAL A 28 10.72 -0.29 3.35
N HIS A 29 11.44 0.64 3.99
CA HIS A 29 12.28 0.31 5.14
C HIS A 29 11.39 -0.07 6.36
N PRO A 30 11.73 -1.10 7.15
CA PRO A 30 10.93 -1.52 8.31
C PRO A 30 10.60 -0.38 9.29
N ASP A 31 11.57 0.48 9.62
CA ASP A 31 11.33 1.64 10.50
C ASP A 31 10.30 2.62 9.93
N LEU A 32 10.24 2.75 8.61
CA LEU A 32 9.26 3.61 7.93
C LEU A 32 7.88 2.96 7.96
N ALA A 33 7.80 1.64 7.77
CA ALA A 33 6.56 0.89 7.89
C ALA A 33 6.03 0.91 9.34
N GLN A 34 6.89 0.79 10.34
CA GLN A 34 6.53 0.94 11.75
C GLN A 34 5.91 2.32 12.01
N ARG A 35 6.55 3.41 11.56
CA ARG A 35 5.99 4.77 11.72
C ARG A 35 4.62 4.92 11.05
N LEU A 36 4.40 4.30 9.89
CA LEU A 36 3.10 4.31 9.23
C LEU A 36 2.05 3.51 10.02
N GLY A 37 2.46 2.40 10.63
CA GLY A 37 1.63 1.63 11.56
C GLY A 37 1.24 2.43 12.79
N ASP A 38 2.21 3.12 13.41
CA ASP A 38 1.99 3.96 14.59
C ASP A 38 1.04 5.13 14.31
N LEU A 39 1.02 5.62 13.05
CA LEU A 39 0.11 6.66 12.58
C LEU A 39 -1.26 6.11 12.15
N GLY A 40 -1.48 4.80 12.22
CA GLY A 40 -2.74 4.14 11.81
C GLY A 40 -2.99 4.13 10.30
N ILE A 41 -1.96 4.41 9.49
CA ILE A 41 -2.08 4.49 8.02
C ILE A 41 -2.13 3.08 7.42
N ILE A 42 -1.40 2.14 8.02
CA ILE A 42 -1.35 0.74 7.62
C ILE A 42 -1.45 -0.16 8.85
N ASP A 43 -1.93 -1.38 8.66
CA ASP A 43 -1.76 -2.45 9.63
C ASP A 43 -0.35 -2.99 9.46
N TYR A 44 0.50 -2.78 10.46
CA TYR A 44 1.89 -3.22 10.44
C TYR A 44 2.17 -4.19 11.57
N GLN A 45 2.68 -5.38 11.21
CA GLN A 45 3.07 -6.39 12.18
C GLN A 45 4.41 -7.01 11.81
N ARG A 46 5.42 -6.80 12.65
CA ARG A 46 6.74 -7.48 12.57
C ARG A 46 7.39 -7.48 11.18
N GLY A 47 7.30 -6.38 10.43
CA GLY A 47 7.87 -6.29 9.09
C GLY A 47 6.91 -6.64 7.96
N PHE A 48 5.64 -6.90 8.26
CA PHE A 48 4.64 -7.29 7.28
C PHE A 48 3.46 -6.33 7.27
N VAL A 49 2.81 -6.23 6.12
CA VAL A 49 1.55 -5.50 5.89
C VAL A 49 0.57 -6.38 5.12
N PRO A 50 -0.75 -6.24 5.32
CA PRO A 50 -1.74 -6.91 4.49
C PRO A 50 -1.54 -6.60 3.00
N ALA A 51 -1.68 -7.60 2.14
CA ALA A 51 -1.52 -7.45 0.68
C ALA A 51 -2.46 -6.39 0.11
N ARG A 52 -3.68 -6.29 0.66
CA ARG A 52 -4.65 -5.23 0.33
C ARG A 52 -4.08 -3.82 0.54
N GLN A 53 -3.21 -3.64 1.54
CA GLN A 53 -2.56 -2.36 1.84
C GLN A 53 -1.23 -2.15 1.10
N ALA A 54 -0.66 -3.19 0.47
CA ALA A 54 0.59 -3.06 -0.27
C ALA A 54 0.48 -2.06 -1.43
N THR A 55 -0.65 -2.05 -2.13
CA THR A 55 -0.93 -1.09 -3.21
C THR A 55 -1.03 0.34 -2.66
N ARG A 56 -1.75 0.55 -1.56
CA ARG A 56 -1.88 1.85 -0.88
C ARG A 56 -0.51 2.37 -0.44
N LEU A 57 0.31 1.51 0.17
CA LEU A 57 1.67 1.84 0.60
C LEU A 57 2.56 2.26 -0.58
N ARG A 58 2.48 1.56 -1.72
CA ARG A 58 3.21 1.93 -2.93
C ARG A 58 2.77 3.30 -3.49
N ARG A 59 1.47 3.62 -3.44
CA ARG A 59 0.94 4.94 -3.83
C ARG A 59 1.53 6.06 -2.95
N VAL A 60 1.51 5.89 -1.63
CA VAL A 60 2.10 6.84 -0.67
C VAL A 60 3.58 7.07 -0.96
N MET A 61 4.36 6.00 -1.15
CA MET A 61 5.79 6.11 -1.44
C MET A 61 6.08 6.81 -2.77
N ARG A 62 5.29 6.50 -3.81
CA ARG A 62 5.42 7.16 -5.12
C ARG A 62 5.10 8.64 -5.00
N LEU A 63 4.06 9.01 -4.26
CA LEU A 63 3.65 10.40 -4.09
C LEU A 63 4.70 11.21 -3.33
N ARG A 64 5.24 10.66 -2.24
CA ARG A 64 6.38 11.25 -1.52
C ARG A 64 7.60 11.45 -2.43
N ARG A 65 7.98 10.45 -3.24
CA ARG A 65 9.15 10.53 -4.13
C ARG A 65 8.97 11.52 -5.28
N ASN A 66 7.78 11.56 -5.87
CA ASN A 66 7.55 12.34 -7.09
C ASN A 66 7.13 13.79 -6.81
N LEU A 67 6.42 14.03 -5.71
CA LEU A 67 5.88 15.35 -5.36
C LEU A 67 6.61 16.01 -4.19
N GLY A 68 7.60 15.34 -3.58
CA GLY A 68 8.35 15.87 -2.44
C GLY A 68 7.54 16.07 -1.15
N VAL A 69 6.33 15.49 -1.08
CA VAL A 69 5.45 15.63 0.08
C VAL A 69 5.98 14.79 1.25
N ASN A 70 5.82 15.29 2.47
CA ASN A 70 6.13 14.51 3.66
C ASN A 70 5.24 13.25 3.78
N LEU A 71 5.64 12.29 4.61
CA LEU A 71 4.96 10.99 4.69
C LEU A 71 3.49 11.10 5.15
N PRO A 72 3.14 11.86 6.21
CA PRO A 72 1.75 12.02 6.61
C PRO A 72 0.90 12.71 5.54
N GLY A 73 1.44 13.75 4.89
CA GLY A 73 0.77 14.43 3.80
C GLY A 73 0.53 13.51 2.60
N ALA A 74 1.50 12.65 2.27
CA ALA A 74 1.33 11.68 1.20
C ALA A 74 0.24 10.63 1.51
N ALA A 75 0.10 10.21 2.77
CA ALA A 75 -0.99 9.34 3.21
C ALA A 75 -2.35 10.04 3.08
N ILE A 76 -2.49 11.26 3.60
CA ILE A 76 -3.72 12.05 3.50
C ILE A 76 -4.13 12.24 2.03
N ILE A 77 -3.18 12.54 1.15
CA ILE A 77 -3.48 12.72 -0.28
C ILE A 77 -4.01 11.43 -0.91
N VAL A 78 -3.43 10.27 -0.56
CA VAL A 78 -3.94 8.98 -1.06
C VAL A 78 -5.37 8.74 -0.59
N ASP A 79 -5.69 9.04 0.68
CA ASP A 79 -7.04 8.88 1.23
C ASP A 79 -8.05 9.81 0.53
N LEU A 80 -7.64 11.04 0.23
CA LEU A 80 -8.46 11.98 -0.52
C LEU A 80 -8.70 11.53 -1.97
N LEU A 81 -7.68 10.96 -2.62
CA LEU A 81 -7.82 10.42 -3.97
C LEU A 81 -8.78 9.23 -3.99
N GLU A 82 -8.66 8.30 -3.05
CA GLU A 82 -9.59 7.17 -2.90
C GLU A 82 -11.02 7.67 -2.67
N ARG A 83 -11.20 8.69 -1.82
CA ARG A 83 -12.53 9.28 -1.60
C ARG A 83 -13.10 9.98 -2.83
N ILE A 84 -12.25 10.63 -3.65
CA ILE A 84 -12.68 11.24 -4.91
C ILE A 84 -13.10 10.16 -5.91
N GLU A 85 -12.34 9.07 -6.04
CA GLU A 85 -12.68 7.92 -6.88
C GLU A 85 -14.06 7.35 -6.48
N GLU A 86 -14.31 7.12 -5.19
CA GLU A 86 -15.62 6.67 -4.67
C GLU A 86 -16.78 7.62 -5.03
N LEU A 87 -16.57 8.92 -4.87
CA LEU A 87 -17.57 9.93 -5.16
C LEU A 87 -17.85 10.05 -6.67
N GLN A 88 -16.81 9.91 -7.51
CA GLN A 88 -16.98 9.91 -8.96
C GLN A 88 -17.79 8.69 -9.42
N ASP A 89 -17.52 7.52 -8.86
CA ASP A 89 -18.28 6.31 -9.13
C ASP A 89 -19.75 6.46 -8.72
N GLU A 90 -20.03 7.12 -7.59
CA GLU A 90 -21.40 7.42 -7.15
C GLU A 90 -22.12 8.38 -8.10
N VAL A 91 -21.45 9.45 -8.52
CA VAL A 91 -22.01 10.41 -9.48
C VAL A 91 -22.31 9.74 -10.82
N GLU A 92 -21.43 8.87 -11.32
CA GLU A 92 -21.64 8.15 -12.58
C GLU A 92 -22.83 7.19 -12.48
N ARG A 93 -22.96 6.46 -11.35
CA ARG A 93 -24.13 5.60 -11.08
C ARG A 93 -25.46 6.36 -11.05
N LEU A 94 -25.46 7.62 -10.59
CA LEU A 94 -26.66 8.45 -10.51
C LEU A 94 -27.02 9.15 -11.83
N LYS A 95 -26.04 9.34 -12.73
CA LYS A 95 -26.25 9.92 -14.06
C LYS A 95 -26.68 8.90 -15.11
N GLY A 96 -26.44 7.60 -14.84
CA GLY A 96 -26.86 6.47 -15.67
C GLY A 96 -28.36 6.20 -15.64
#